data_AF-A0A7Z7IS72-F1
#
_entry.id   AF-A0A7Z7IS72-F1
#
_cell.length_a   1.000
_cell.length_b   1.000
_cell.length_c   1.000
_cell.angle_alpha   90.00
_cell.angle_beta   90.00
_cell.angle_gamma   90.00
#
_symmetry.space_group_name_H-M   'P 1'
#
loop_
_entity.id
_entity.type
_entity.pdbx_description
1 polymer ?
#
loop_
_entity_poly.entity_id
_entity_poly.type
_entity_poly.pdbx_seq_one_letter_code
_entity_poly.pdbx_strand_id
1 'polypeptide(L)'
;MPTFSNQQIADAKSKICAAYDLVLEAIAVNTNKQSPTASDFAAQYAIAANSRLALYGGGGYLLDQLAAEPATPPDLAQAVKAAAARYREVAITYLSERPESPQHPLTDSLQEVTMRVDGLCK
;
A
#
# COMPACT_ATOMS: atom_id res chain seq x y z
N MET A 1 -14.45 -5.62 -26.01
CA MET A 1 -14.25 -5.70 -24.54
C MET A 1 -15.61 -5.62 -23.87
N PRO A 2 -15.85 -6.32 -22.76
CA PRO A 2 -17.13 -6.17 -22.06
C PRO A 2 -17.28 -4.71 -21.61
N THR A 3 -18.41 -4.10 -21.94
CA THR A 3 -18.77 -2.77 -21.46
C THR A 3 -19.46 -2.94 -20.14
N PHE A 4 -18.83 -2.52 -19.04
CA PHE A 4 -19.44 -2.53 -17.72
C PHE A 4 -20.51 -1.44 -17.60
N SER A 5 -21.54 -1.69 -16.81
CA SER A 5 -22.55 -0.68 -16.48
C SER A 5 -21.97 0.38 -15.53
N ASN A 6 -22.59 1.56 -15.48
CA ASN A 6 -22.21 2.61 -14.53
C ASN A 6 -22.27 2.11 -13.08
N GLN A 7 -23.23 1.24 -12.74
CA GLN A 7 -23.34 0.65 -11.41
C GLN A 7 -22.16 -0.28 -11.11
N GLN A 8 -21.78 -1.15 -12.04
CA GLN A 8 -20.62 -2.04 -11.88
C GLN A 8 -19.32 -1.26 -11.68
N ILE A 9 -19.15 -0.16 -12.40
CA ILE A 9 -17.98 0.72 -12.27
C ILE A 9 -17.97 1.41 -10.90
N ALA A 10 -19.13 1.92 -10.44
CA ALA A 10 -19.25 2.58 -9.15
C ALA A 10 -18.98 1.63 -7.98
N ASP A 11 -19.53 0.41 -8.04
CA ASP A 11 -19.33 -0.62 -7.03
C ASP A 11 -17.86 -1.07 -6.98
N ALA A 12 -17.23 -1.28 -8.14
CA ALA A 12 -15.81 -1.62 -8.22
C ALA A 12 -14.91 -0.49 -7.69
N LYS A 13 -15.22 0.78 -7.99
CA LYS A 13 -14.50 1.93 -7.40
C LYS A 13 -14.61 1.87 -5.87
N SER A 14 -15.82 1.74 -5.34
CA SER A 14 -16.08 1.71 -3.89
C SER A 14 -15.30 0.60 -3.19
N LYS A 15 -15.32 -0.63 -3.72
CA LYS A 15 -14.59 -1.76 -3.14
C LYS A 15 -13.07 -1.58 -3.17
N ILE A 16 -12.52 -1.08 -4.26
CA ILE A 16 -11.08 -0.83 -4.36
C ILE A 16 -10.63 0.26 -3.40
N CYS A 17 -11.41 1.33 -3.25
CA CYS A 17 -11.11 2.39 -2.30
C CYS A 17 -11.18 1.89 -0.85
N ALA A 18 -12.19 1.10 -0.50
CA ALA A 18 -12.26 0.47 0.83
C ALA A 18 -11.09 -0.49 1.09
N ALA A 19 -10.68 -1.28 0.09
CA ALA A 19 -9.52 -2.15 0.20
C ALA A 19 -8.21 -1.36 0.39
N TYR A 20 -8.08 -0.22 -0.30
CA TYR A 20 -6.97 0.70 -0.15
C TYR A 20 -6.92 1.35 1.23
N ASP A 21 -8.05 1.82 1.75
CA ASP A 21 -8.13 2.41 3.10
C ASP A 21 -7.69 1.41 4.18
N LEU A 22 -8.15 0.15 4.06
CA LEU A 22 -7.73 -0.92 4.97
C LEU A 22 -6.22 -1.17 4.93
N VAL A 23 -5.62 -1.14 3.74
CA VAL A 23 -4.16 -1.32 3.58
C VAL A 23 -3.40 -0.13 4.14
N LEU A 24 -3.87 1.11 3.91
CA LEU A 24 -3.29 2.30 4.51
C LEU A 24 -3.32 2.25 6.04
N GLU A 25 -4.45 1.85 6.62
CA GLU A 25 -4.58 1.69 8.07
C GLU A 25 -3.61 0.63 8.59
N ALA A 26 -3.52 -0.53 7.93
CA ALA A 26 -2.58 -1.59 8.31
C ALA A 26 -1.12 -1.13 8.24
N ILE A 27 -0.74 -0.36 7.21
CA ILE A 27 0.60 0.24 7.10
C ILE A 27 0.82 1.20 8.26
N ALA A 28 -0.08 2.18 8.45
CA ALA A 28 0.05 3.21 9.48
C ALA A 28 0.15 2.63 10.91
N VAL A 29 -0.69 1.65 11.24
CA VAL A 29 -0.67 0.98 12.55
C VAL A 29 0.65 0.29 12.82
N ASN A 30 1.29 -0.30 11.80
CA ASN A 30 2.54 -1.03 12.00
C ASN A 30 3.78 -0.12 11.93
N THR A 31 3.78 0.87 11.04
CA THR A 31 4.92 1.80 10.87
C THR A 31 5.02 2.83 11.99
N ASN A 32 3.90 3.16 12.66
CA ASN A 32 3.88 4.14 13.75
C ASN A 32 4.08 3.53 15.14
N LYS A 33 4.16 2.19 15.25
CA LYS A 33 4.46 1.52 16.52
C LYS A 33 5.88 1.84 16.98
N GLN A 34 6.05 1.98 18.28
CA GLN A 34 7.33 2.17 18.93
C GLN A 34 7.52 1.13 20.02
N SER A 35 8.76 0.70 20.22
CA SER A 35 9.08 -0.17 21.35
C SER A 35 8.91 0.63 22.65
N PRO A 36 8.35 0.02 23.73
CA PRO A 36 8.26 0.68 25.03
C PRO A 36 9.63 1.12 25.58
N THR A 37 10.70 0.41 25.22
CA THR A 37 12.07 0.74 25.61
C THR A 37 13.03 0.59 24.42
N ALA A 38 14.05 1.45 24.36
CA ALA A 38 15.06 1.42 23.30
C ALA A 38 16.00 0.20 23.38
N SER A 39 16.05 -0.51 24.52
CA SER A 39 16.87 -1.71 24.71
C SER A 39 16.15 -3.01 24.35
N ASP A 40 14.84 -2.97 24.09
CA ASP A 40 14.10 -4.15 23.64
C ASP A 40 14.26 -4.33 22.13
N PHE A 41 15.34 -5.00 21.75
CA PHE A 41 15.65 -5.30 20.34
C PHE A 41 14.64 -6.27 19.72
N ALA A 42 14.08 -7.21 20.51
CA ALA A 42 13.09 -8.15 20.01
C ALA A 42 11.81 -7.42 19.60
N ALA A 43 11.33 -6.48 20.42
CA ALA A 43 10.19 -5.63 20.07
C ALA A 43 10.46 -4.77 18.83
N GLN A 44 11.65 -4.17 18.72
CA GLN A 44 12.04 -3.37 17.54
C GLN A 44 12.04 -4.21 16.25
N TYR A 45 12.64 -5.40 16.29
CA TYR A 45 12.63 -6.32 15.14
C TYR A 45 11.20 -6.77 14.78
N ALA A 46 10.35 -7.07 15.77
CA ALA A 46 8.97 -7.45 15.53
C ALA A 46 8.14 -6.32 14.89
N ILE A 47 8.30 -5.08 15.37
CA ILE A 47 7.67 -3.89 14.77
C ILE A 47 8.13 -3.74 13.33
N ALA A 48 9.45 -3.74 13.09
CA ALA A 48 10.00 -3.56 11.76
C ALA A 48 9.60 -4.70 10.80
N ALA A 49 9.50 -5.94 11.29
CA ALA A 49 9.02 -7.08 10.51
C ALA A 49 7.54 -6.90 10.12
N ASN A 50 6.67 -6.51 11.06
CA ASN A 50 5.26 -6.27 10.78
C ASN A 50 5.03 -5.08 9.84
N SER A 51 5.84 -4.02 9.93
CA SER A 51 5.80 -2.89 8.98
C SER A 51 6.09 -3.34 7.55
N ARG A 52 7.14 -4.16 7.37
CA ARG A 52 7.49 -4.71 6.05
C ARG A 52 6.41 -5.67 5.55
N LEU A 53 5.82 -6.48 6.44
CA LEU A 53 4.72 -7.37 6.11
C LEU A 53 3.46 -6.59 5.69
N ALA A 54 3.12 -5.52 6.40
CA ALA A 54 1.97 -4.67 6.07
C ALA A 54 2.14 -4.03 4.68
N LEU A 55 3.34 -3.55 4.35
CA LEU A 55 3.66 -3.02 3.02
C LEU A 55 3.59 -4.11 1.94
N TYR A 56 4.31 -5.22 2.10
CA TYR A 56 4.39 -6.26 1.08
C TYR A 56 3.05 -6.99 0.89
N GLY A 57 2.43 -7.42 2.00
CA GLY A 57 1.13 -8.08 2.04
C GLY A 57 -0.01 -7.14 1.65
N GLY A 58 0.05 -5.87 2.02
CA GLY A 58 -0.92 -4.85 1.57
C GLY A 58 -0.87 -4.62 0.07
N GLY A 59 0.33 -4.48 -0.50
CA GLY A 59 0.49 -4.48 -1.97
C GLY A 59 0.04 -5.81 -2.58
N GLY A 60 0.29 -6.94 -1.90
CA GLY A 60 -0.33 -8.27 -2.11
C GLY A 60 -1.82 -8.17 -2.43
N TYR A 61 -2.54 -7.88 -1.37
CA TYR A 61 -3.98 -7.77 -1.28
C TYR A 61 -4.58 -6.82 -2.32
N LEU A 62 -3.98 -5.64 -2.55
CA LEU A 62 -4.51 -4.67 -3.53
C LEU A 62 -4.51 -5.21 -4.95
N LEU A 63 -3.47 -5.95 -5.36
CA LEU A 63 -3.45 -6.54 -6.69
C LEU A 63 -4.51 -7.63 -6.84
N ASP A 64 -4.74 -8.41 -5.78
CA ASP A 64 -5.77 -9.46 -5.77
C ASP A 64 -7.18 -8.85 -5.86
N GLN A 65 -7.43 -7.75 -5.13
CA GLN A 65 -8.70 -7.01 -5.20
C GLN A 65 -8.93 -6.42 -6.60
N LEU A 66 -7.91 -5.84 -7.23
CA LEU A 66 -8.01 -5.35 -8.61
C LEU A 66 -8.30 -6.46 -9.62
N ALA A 67 -7.76 -7.66 -9.41
CA ALA A 67 -8.07 -8.81 -10.26
C ALA A 67 -9.52 -9.28 -10.10
N ALA A 68 -10.09 -9.15 -8.89
CA ALA A 68 -11.47 -9.49 -8.58
C ALA A 68 -12.49 -8.45 -9.08
N GLU A 69 -12.07 -7.18 -9.27
CA GLU A 69 -12.94 -6.08 -9.68
C GLU A 69 -12.58 -5.53 -11.08
N PRO A 70 -12.87 -6.26 -12.17
CA PRO A 70 -12.47 -5.85 -13.52
C PRO A 70 -13.17 -4.58 -14.02
N ALA A 71 -14.21 -4.11 -13.33
CA ALA A 71 -14.92 -2.88 -13.63
C ALA A 71 -14.31 -1.62 -12.97
N THR A 72 -13.19 -1.74 -12.23
CA THR A 72 -12.51 -0.58 -11.64
C THR A 72 -12.14 0.44 -12.72
N PRO A 73 -12.39 1.75 -12.49
CA PRO A 73 -11.95 2.81 -13.39
C PRO A 73 -10.46 2.67 -13.76
N PRO A 74 -10.08 2.78 -15.05
CA PRO A 74 -8.71 2.49 -15.49
C PRO A 74 -7.63 3.32 -14.79
N ASP A 75 -7.93 4.58 -14.48
CA ASP A 75 -7.05 5.51 -13.76
C ASP A 75 -6.82 5.08 -12.31
N LEU A 76 -7.88 4.70 -11.59
CA LEU A 76 -7.81 4.14 -10.25
C LEU A 76 -7.06 2.81 -10.24
N ALA A 77 -7.37 1.91 -11.19
CA ALA A 77 -6.68 0.64 -11.32
C ALA A 77 -5.17 0.82 -11.56
N GLN A 78 -4.78 1.80 -12.39
CA GLN A 78 -3.37 2.12 -12.62
C GLN A 78 -2.70 2.70 -11.37
N ALA A 79 -3.37 3.63 -10.68
CA ALA A 79 -2.83 4.24 -9.46
C ALA A 79 -2.63 3.21 -8.35
N VAL A 80 -3.60 2.33 -8.12
CA VAL A 80 -3.52 1.27 -7.11
C VAL A 80 -2.45 0.24 -7.47
N LYS A 81 -2.26 -0.12 -8.75
CA LYS A 81 -1.13 -0.96 -9.19
C LYS A 81 0.21 -0.32 -8.88
N ALA A 82 0.35 0.98 -9.14
CA ALA A 82 1.58 1.73 -8.84
C ALA A 82 1.85 1.78 -7.33
N ALA A 83 0.83 2.07 -6.52
CA ALA A 83 0.92 2.05 -5.06
C ALA A 83 1.33 0.65 -4.54
N ALA A 84 0.65 -0.40 -5.00
CA ALA A 84 0.94 -1.78 -4.61
C ALA A 84 2.36 -2.21 -4.98
N ALA A 85 2.83 -1.87 -6.18
CA ALA A 85 4.19 -2.12 -6.61
C ALA A 85 5.20 -1.40 -5.72
N ARG A 86 4.94 -0.12 -5.42
CA ARG A 86 5.84 0.69 -4.60
C ARG A 86 5.90 0.21 -3.15
N TYR A 87 4.77 -0.19 -2.56
CA TYR A 87 4.73 -0.77 -1.22
C TYR A 87 5.59 -2.04 -1.14
N ARG A 88 5.47 -2.94 -2.12
CA ARG A 88 6.29 -4.17 -2.16
C ARG A 88 7.77 -3.87 -2.36
N GLU A 89 8.11 -2.91 -3.22
CA GLU A 89 9.51 -2.50 -3.44
C GLU A 89 10.14 -1.91 -2.19
N VAL A 90 9.43 -1.03 -1.49
CA VAL A 90 9.88 -0.45 -0.21
C VAL A 90 10.10 -1.54 0.83
N ALA A 91 9.16 -2.48 0.96
CA ALA A 91 9.29 -3.61 1.89
C ALA A 91 10.54 -4.46 1.61
N ILE A 92 10.79 -4.82 0.35
CA ILE A 92 11.97 -5.59 -0.06
C ILE A 92 13.26 -4.78 0.13
N THR A 93 13.24 -3.47 -0.15
CA THR A 93 14.39 -2.58 0.07
C THR A 93 14.76 -2.55 1.55
N TYR A 94 13.79 -2.39 2.46
CA TYR A 94 14.04 -2.45 3.90
C TYR A 94 14.46 -3.84 4.40
N LEU A 95 14.10 -4.92 3.71
CA LEU A 95 14.59 -6.28 4.01
C LEU A 95 16.03 -6.51 3.55
N SER A 96 16.49 -5.75 2.54
CA SER A 96 17.88 -5.85 2.08
C SER A 96 18.89 -5.23 3.06
N GLU A 97 18.41 -4.51 4.08
CA GLU A 97 19.21 -3.75 5.06
C GLU A 97 20.21 -2.78 4.42
N ARG A 98 20.01 -2.44 3.14
CA ARG A 98 20.82 -1.46 2.44
C ARG A 98 20.48 -0.07 2.95
N PRO A 99 21.48 0.81 3.11
CA PRO A 99 21.24 2.22 3.36
C PRO A 99 20.35 2.81 2.28
N GLU A 100 19.36 3.57 2.69
CA GLU A 100 18.50 4.31 1.77
C GLU A 100 19.31 5.42 1.08
N SER A 101 18.99 5.68 -0.20
CA SER A 101 19.62 6.77 -0.93
C SER A 101 19.07 8.11 -0.44
N PRO A 102 19.91 9.05 0.04
CA PRO A 102 19.44 10.37 0.49
C PRO A 102 18.77 11.19 -0.61
N GLN A 103 19.07 10.93 -1.88
CA GLN A 103 18.49 11.66 -3.01
C GLN A 103 17.07 11.22 -3.35
N HIS A 104 16.69 9.99 -3.01
CA HIS A 104 15.38 9.44 -3.34
C HIS A 104 14.81 8.68 -2.13
N PRO A 105 14.28 9.40 -1.14
CA PRO A 105 13.70 8.78 0.02
C PRO A 105 12.50 7.90 -0.35
N LEU A 106 12.44 6.71 0.23
CA LEU A 106 11.33 5.77 0.14
C LEU A 106 10.05 6.42 0.68
N THR A 107 10.15 7.26 1.71
CA THR A 107 9.00 7.99 2.28
C THR A 107 8.32 8.90 1.25
N ASP A 108 9.08 9.64 0.45
CA ASP A 108 8.55 10.59 -0.52
C ASP A 108 7.80 9.83 -1.62
N SER A 109 8.36 8.70 -2.05
CA SER A 109 7.73 7.85 -3.05
C SER A 109 6.46 7.15 -2.55
N LEU A 110 6.38 6.84 -1.25
CA LEU A 110 5.15 6.33 -0.64
C LEU A 110 4.08 7.42 -0.60
N GLN A 111 4.46 8.65 -0.22
CA GLN A 111 3.53 9.78 -0.20
C GLN A 111 2.96 10.08 -1.58
N GLU A 112 3.79 10.05 -2.64
CA GLU A 112 3.36 10.29 -4.01
C GLU A 112 2.24 9.33 -4.44
N VAL A 113 2.45 8.01 -4.26
CA VAL A 113 1.46 7.01 -4.67
C VAL A 113 0.20 7.05 -3.80
N THR A 114 0.34 7.33 -2.51
CA THR A 114 -0.80 7.51 -1.58
C THR A 114 -1.67 8.68 -2.00
N MET A 115 -1.07 9.87 -2.19
CA MET A 115 -1.81 11.07 -2.59
C MET A 115 -2.57 10.88 -3.91
N ARG A 116 -1.98 10.12 -4.84
CA ARG A 116 -2.62 9.81 -6.12
C ARG A 116 -3.87 8.94 -5.95
N VAL A 117 -3.80 7.87 -5.15
CA VAL A 117 -4.96 7.01 -4.92
C VAL A 117 -6.02 7.76 -4.10
N ASP A 118 -5.62 8.52 -3.08
CA ASP A 118 -6.53 9.37 -2.30
C ASP A 118 -7.34 10.33 -3.17
N GLY A 119 -6.69 10.95 -4.18
CA GLY A 119 -7.36 11.85 -5.11
C GLY A 119 -8.42 11.17 -5.98
N LEU A 120 -8.25 9.88 -6.27
CA LEU A 120 -9.16 9.09 -7.11
C LEU A 120 -10.27 8.42 -6.30
N CYS A 121 -10.04 8.19 -5.01
CA CYS A 121 -11.01 7.60 -4.09
C CYS A 121 -11.96 8.60 -3.43
N LYS A 122 -11.70 9.90 -3.59
CA LYS A 122 -12.62 10.98 -3.26
C LYS A 122 -13.77 11.12 -4.28
#